data_AF-A0A925UZA9-F1
#
_entry.id   AF-A0A925UZA9-F1
#
_cell.length_a   1.000
_cell.length_b   1.000
_cell.length_c   1.000
_cell.angle_alpha   90.00
_cell.angle_beta   90.00
_cell.angle_gamma   90.00
#
_symmetry.space_group_name_H-M   'P 1'
#
loop_
_entity.id
_entity.type
_entity.pdbx_description
1 polymer ?
#
loop_
_entity_poly.entity_id
_entity_poly.type
_entity_poly.pdbx_seq_one_letter_code
_entity_poly.pdbx_strand_id
1 'polypeptide(L)'
;MTTMAGTAEFEIELQRLHETLATATYYDVLGLRPGCDYVAVREAFHAKAQRYHPDRWVFVSTEALKQQAYVVYKRMTEAYNVLLDPQLRAAYDAARVRGESRL
;
A
#
# COMPACT_ATOMS: atom_id res chain seq x y z
N MET A 1 -2.92 -28.42 5.63
CA MET A 1 -2.27 -28.23 4.32
C MET A 1 -2.93 -27.05 3.63
N THR A 2 -2.47 -25.83 3.94
CA THR A 2 -2.97 -24.60 3.30
C THR A 2 -2.19 -24.40 2.01
N THR A 3 -2.92 -24.17 0.94
CA THR A 3 -2.59 -24.35 -0.46
C THR A 3 -1.40 -23.50 -0.95
N MET A 4 -0.42 -24.13 -1.59
CA MET A 4 0.69 -23.47 -2.31
C MET A 4 0.23 -22.45 -3.37
N ALA A 5 -1.01 -22.59 -3.87
CA ALA A 5 -1.60 -21.69 -4.87
C ALA A 5 -1.86 -20.27 -4.33
N GLY A 6 -2.25 -20.14 -3.05
CA GLY A 6 -2.53 -18.82 -2.45
C GLY A 6 -1.27 -17.98 -2.25
N THR A 7 -0.10 -18.62 -2.12
CA THR A 7 1.19 -17.94 -1.99
C THR A 7 1.66 -17.38 -3.32
N ALA A 8 1.58 -18.15 -4.40
CA ALA A 8 2.04 -17.72 -5.73
C ALA A 8 1.20 -16.56 -6.31
N GLU A 9 -0.12 -16.56 -6.10
CA GLU A 9 -0.99 -15.44 -6.50
C GLU A 9 -0.64 -14.15 -5.75
N PHE A 10 -0.39 -14.28 -4.45
CA PHE A 10 0.02 -13.16 -3.61
C PHE A 10 1.40 -12.62 -3.99
N GLU A 11 2.36 -13.49 -4.31
CA GLU A 11 3.69 -13.10 -4.82
C GLU A 11 3.58 -12.24 -6.08
N ILE A 12 2.79 -12.68 -7.05
CA ILE A 12 2.55 -11.94 -8.29
C ILE A 12 1.87 -10.60 -8.01
N GLU A 13 0.88 -10.58 -7.11
CA GLU A 13 0.19 -9.37 -6.71
C GLU A 13 1.13 -8.37 -6.03
N LEU A 14 1.93 -8.83 -5.07
CA LEU A 14 2.89 -8.02 -4.33
C LEU A 14 3.95 -7.44 -5.27
N GLN A 15 4.46 -8.26 -6.19
CA GLN A 15 5.46 -7.82 -7.16
C GLN A 15 4.90 -6.75 -8.09
N ARG A 16 3.68 -6.93 -8.62
CA ARG A 16 2.99 -5.91 -9.41
C ARG A 16 2.80 -4.62 -8.63
N LEU A 17 2.36 -4.74 -7.37
CA LEU A 17 2.16 -3.58 -6.52
C LEU A 17 3.48 -2.83 -6.31
N HIS A 18 4.55 -3.55 -6.00
CA HIS A 18 5.91 -3.01 -5.86
C HIS A 18 6.38 -2.27 -7.12
N GLU A 19 6.18 -2.85 -8.31
CA GLU A 19 6.54 -2.23 -9.60
C GLU A 19 5.77 -0.93 -9.86
N THR A 20 4.48 -0.88 -9.49
CA THR A 20 3.65 0.32 -9.67
C THR A 20 3.89 1.41 -8.61
N LEU A 21 4.60 1.14 -7.51
CA LEU A 21 4.83 2.14 -6.45
C LEU A 21 5.56 3.40 -6.92
N ALA A 22 6.31 3.34 -8.01
CA ALA A 22 7.01 4.50 -8.55
C ALA A 22 6.04 5.56 -9.11
N THR A 23 4.89 5.14 -9.63
CA THR A 23 3.89 6.00 -10.29
C THR A 23 2.55 6.05 -9.56
N ALA A 24 2.31 5.13 -8.63
CA ALA A 24 1.08 5.06 -7.85
C ALA A 24 0.97 6.22 -6.85
N THR A 25 -0.22 6.83 -6.81
CA THR A 25 -0.57 7.82 -5.79
C THR A 25 -0.84 7.15 -4.44
N TYR A 26 -0.89 7.92 -3.35
CA TYR A 26 -1.29 7.41 -2.04
C TYR A 26 -2.70 6.81 -2.03
N TYR A 27 -3.59 7.34 -2.87
CA TYR A 27 -4.91 6.77 -3.08
C TYR A 27 -4.83 5.41 -3.79
N ASP A 28 -4.01 5.28 -4.85
CA ASP A 28 -3.85 4.02 -5.58
C ASP A 28 -3.23 2.93 -4.71
N VAL A 29 -2.24 3.28 -3.88
CA VAL A 29 -1.60 2.37 -2.93
C VAL A 29 -2.64 1.78 -1.96
N LEU A 30 -3.55 2.62 -1.45
CA LEU A 30 -4.66 2.20 -0.59
C LEU A 30 -5.87 1.67 -1.36
N GLY A 31 -5.90 1.76 -2.69
CA GLY A 31 -7.03 1.34 -3.52
C GLY A 31 -8.28 2.23 -3.36
N LEU A 32 -8.08 3.49 -3.03
CA LEU A 32 -9.12 4.49 -2.77
C LEU A 32 -9.24 5.47 -3.92
N ARG A 33 -10.37 6.19 -3.96
CA ARG A 33 -10.55 7.33 -4.87
C ARG A 33 -10.20 8.64 -4.13
N PRO A 34 -9.66 9.64 -4.84
CA PRO A 34 -9.58 11.00 -4.30
C PRO A 34 -10.96 11.46 -3.83
N GLY A 35 -11.00 12.14 -2.68
CA GLY A 35 -12.27 12.56 -2.06
C GLY A 35 -12.96 11.51 -1.17
N CYS A 36 -12.36 10.33 -0.94
CA CYS A 36 -12.83 9.39 0.08
C CYS A 36 -12.81 10.00 1.49
N ASP A 37 -13.68 9.51 2.38
CA ASP A 37 -13.69 9.95 3.76
C ASP A 37 -12.55 9.31 4.59
N TYR A 38 -12.33 9.82 5.80
CA TYR A 38 -11.29 9.30 6.69
C TYR A 38 -11.58 7.87 7.15
N VAL A 39 -12.86 7.47 7.18
CA VAL A 39 -13.27 6.11 7.57
C VAL A 39 -12.79 5.11 6.52
N ALA A 40 -13.04 5.37 5.24
CA ALA A 40 -12.55 4.54 4.13
C ALA A 40 -11.02 4.45 4.11
N VAL A 41 -10.30 5.55 4.41
CA VAL A 41 -8.84 5.54 4.53
C VAL A 41 -8.38 4.55 5.61
N ARG A 42 -9.00 4.58 6.79
CA ARG A 42 -8.68 3.66 7.89
C ARG A 42 -9.01 2.23 7.54
N GLU A 43 -10.21 1.95 7.04
CA GLU A 43 -10.64 0.60 6.69
C GLU A 43 -9.77 -0.02 5.60
N ALA A 44 -9.47 0.74 4.54
CA ALA A 44 -8.60 0.26 3.46
C ALA A 44 -7.18 -0.02 3.94
N PHE A 45 -6.61 0.85 4.79
CA PHE A 45 -5.31 0.61 5.39
C PHE A 45 -5.32 -0.64 6.26
N HIS A 46 -6.31 -0.81 7.14
CA HIS A 46 -6.41 -2.00 7.99
C HIS A 46 -6.55 -3.29 7.19
N ALA A 47 -7.38 -3.29 6.13
CA ALA A 47 -7.56 -4.44 5.25
C ALA A 47 -6.27 -4.80 4.51
N LYS A 48 -5.56 -3.81 3.96
CA LYS A 48 -4.28 -4.01 3.26
C LYS A 48 -3.16 -4.40 4.23
N ALA A 49 -3.05 -3.75 5.38
CA ALA A 49 -2.07 -4.08 6.40
C ALA A 49 -2.19 -5.55 6.82
N GLN A 50 -3.41 -6.07 7.02
CA GLN A 50 -3.62 -7.49 7.34
C GLN A 50 -3.23 -8.44 6.19
N ARG A 51 -3.39 -8.02 4.93
CA ARG A 51 -3.04 -8.82 3.74
C ARG A 51 -1.53 -8.85 3.49
N TYR A 52 -0.88 -7.69 3.56
CA TYR A 52 0.53 -7.50 3.22
C TYR A 52 1.46 -7.44 4.44
N HIS A 53 0.99 -7.76 5.64
CA HIS A 53 1.83 -7.75 6.84
C HIS A 53 3.02 -8.71 6.66
N PRO A 54 4.26 -8.27 6.91
CA PRO A 54 5.45 -9.11 6.70
C PRO A 54 5.39 -10.41 7.51
N ASP A 55 4.88 -10.41 8.76
CA ASP A 55 4.75 -11.64 9.59
C ASP A 55 4.04 -12.81 8.93
N ARG A 56 3.05 -12.55 8.06
CA ARG A 56 2.31 -13.64 7.40
C ARG A 56 3.19 -14.43 6.44
N TRP A 57 4.33 -13.86 6.04
CA TRP A 57 5.16 -14.32 4.95
C TRP A 57 6.63 -14.55 5.34
N VAL A 58 6.99 -14.30 6.61
CA VAL A 58 8.35 -14.48 7.16
C VAL A 58 8.89 -15.90 6.94
N PHE A 59 8.01 -16.92 6.96
CA PHE A 59 8.39 -18.34 6.90
C PHE A 59 8.25 -18.99 5.52
N VAL A 60 7.64 -18.32 4.54
CA VAL A 60 7.23 -18.94 3.26
C VAL A 60 7.94 -18.31 2.04
N SER A 61 8.67 -17.20 2.24
CA SER A 61 9.08 -16.32 1.14
C SER A 61 10.59 -16.13 1.04
N THR A 62 11.07 -15.86 -0.18
CA THR A 62 12.46 -15.47 -0.45
C THR A 62 12.79 -14.12 0.20
N GLU A 63 14.08 -13.85 0.43
CA GLU A 63 14.52 -12.56 0.98
C GLU A 63 14.09 -11.38 0.10
N ALA A 64 14.14 -11.54 -1.23
CA ALA A 64 13.68 -10.51 -2.17
C ALA A 64 12.19 -10.17 -1.97
N LEU A 65 11.35 -11.18 -1.78
CA LEU A 65 9.92 -10.97 -1.56
C LEU A 65 9.65 -10.27 -0.22
N LYS A 66 10.42 -10.60 0.84
CA LYS A 66 10.33 -9.91 2.14
C LYS A 66 10.66 -8.42 2.00
N GLN A 67 11.72 -8.10 1.24
CA GLN A 67 12.09 -6.71 0.97
C GLN A 67 10.98 -5.98 0.19
N GLN A 68 10.41 -6.61 -0.84
CA GLN A 68 9.29 -6.04 -1.60
C GLN A 68 8.06 -5.79 -0.72
N ALA A 69 7.70 -6.76 0.13
CA ALA A 69 6.61 -6.63 1.10
C ALA A 69 6.86 -5.46 2.06
N TYR A 70 8.09 -5.32 2.56
CA TYR A 70 8.46 -4.21 3.44
C TYR A 70 8.33 -2.85 2.74
N VAL A 71 8.81 -2.73 1.51
CA VAL A 71 8.71 -1.48 0.71
C VAL A 71 7.24 -1.12 0.47
N VAL A 72 6.42 -2.08 0.07
CA VAL A 72 4.98 -1.91 -0.13
C VAL A 72 4.29 -1.48 1.17
N TYR A 73 4.55 -2.18 2.26
CA TYR A 73 3.96 -1.89 3.57
C TYR A 73 4.35 -0.50 4.09
N LYS A 74 5.62 -0.12 3.92
CA LYS A 74 6.11 1.22 4.23
C LYS A 74 5.35 2.28 3.43
N ARG A 75 5.14 2.06 2.13
CA ARG A 75 4.39 3.00 1.30
C ARG A 75 2.91 3.09 1.70
N MET A 76 2.28 1.98 2.07
CA MET A 76 0.91 1.98 2.60
C MET A 76 0.80 2.80 3.89
N THR A 77 1.80 2.67 4.77
CA THR A 77 1.83 3.40 6.04
C THR A 77 2.02 4.90 5.82
N GLU A 78 2.89 5.27 4.89
CA GLU A 78 3.08 6.66 4.47
C GLU A 78 1.80 7.25 3.87
N ALA A 79 1.17 6.54 2.93
CA ALA A 79 -0.11 6.93 2.35
C ALA A 79 -1.19 7.13 3.44
N TYR A 80 -1.28 6.19 4.38
CA TYR A 80 -2.21 6.28 5.50
C TYR A 80 -1.96 7.52 6.37
N ASN A 81 -0.72 7.77 6.77
CA ASN A 81 -0.39 8.92 7.62
C ASN A 81 -0.70 10.25 6.94
N VAL A 82 -0.41 10.36 5.63
CA VAL A 82 -0.70 11.58 4.86
C VAL A 82 -2.20 11.77 4.64
N LEU A 83 -2.94 10.70 4.31
CA LEU A 83 -4.36 10.79 4.00
C LEU A 83 -5.26 10.89 5.24
N LEU A 84 -4.77 10.45 6.40
CA LEU A 84 -5.48 10.55 7.67
C LEU A 84 -5.45 11.97 8.24
N ASP A 85 -4.32 12.68 8.10
CA ASP A 85 -4.18 14.05 8.56
C ASP A 85 -4.79 15.03 7.54
N PRO A 86 -5.80 15.84 7.92
CA PRO A 86 -6.46 16.77 7.00
C PRO A 86 -5.51 17.81 6.37
N GLN A 87 -4.50 18.26 7.11
CA GLN A 87 -3.53 19.25 6.63
C GLN A 87 -2.55 18.63 5.64
N LEU A 88 -2.00 17.46 5.97
CA LEU A 88 -1.10 16.72 5.07
C LEU A 88 -1.83 16.27 3.81
N ARG A 89 -3.08 15.81 3.95
CA ARG A 89 -3.92 15.43 2.82
C ARG A 89 -4.19 16.60 1.89
N ALA A 90 -4.51 17.78 2.43
CA ALA A 90 -4.71 18.98 1.61
C ALA A 90 -3.42 19.39 0.87
N ALA A 91 -2.27 19.34 1.55
CA ALA A 91 -0.98 19.60 0.92
C ALA A 91 -0.67 18.58 -0.19
N TYR A 92 -0.96 17.30 0.05
CA TYR A 92 -0.79 16.22 -0.91
C TYR A 92 -1.71 16.38 -2.12
N ASP A 93 -2.99 16.66 -1.90
CA ASP A 93 -3.95 16.87 -2.98
C ASP A 93 -3.54 18.07 -3.85
N ALA A 94 -3.01 19.13 -3.26
CA ALA A 94 -2.46 20.27 -3.99
C ALA A 94 -1.20 19.90 -4.80
N ALA A 95 -0.30 19.10 -4.24
CA ALA A 95 0.90 18.59 -4.91
C ALA A 95 0.55 17.66 -6.08
N ARG A 96 -0.46 16.81 -5.89
CA ARG A 96 -0.95 15.87 -6.91
C ARG A 96 -1.50 16.58 -8.15
N VAL A 97 -2.17 17.72 -7.98
CA VAL A 97 -2.62 18.55 -9.12
C VAL A 97 -1.44 19.12 -9.91
N ARG A 98 -0.27 19.31 -9.29
CA ARG A 98 0.97 19.74 -9.96
C ARG A 98 1.77 18.60 -10.59
N GLY A 99 1.30 17.36 -10.48
CA GLY A 99 1.94 16.16 -11.05
C GLY A 99 2.77 15.35 -10.07
N GLU A 100 2.77 15.68 -8.78
CA GLU A 100 3.53 14.94 -7.76
C GLU A 100 2.74 13.72 -7.28
N SER A 101 3.33 12.53 -7.30
CA SER A 101 2.65 11.30 -6.86
C SER A 101 2.83 11.00 -5.36
N ARG A 102 3.72 11.74 -4.69
CA ARG A 102 4.18 11.54 -3.31
C ARG A 102 4.43 12.89 -2.63
N LEU A 103 4.18 12.99 -1.33
CA LEU A 103 4.55 14.15 -0.48
C LEU A 103 5.96 13.99 0.09
#